data_AF-A0A7G6Y044-F1
#
_entry.id   AF-A0A7G6Y044-F1
#
_cell.length_a   1.000
_cell.length_b   1.000
_cell.length_c   1.000
_cell.angle_alpha   90.00
_cell.angle_beta   90.00
_cell.angle_gamma   90.00
#
_symmetry.space_group_name_H-M   'P 1'
#
loop_
_entity.id
_entity.type
_entity.pdbx_description
1 polymer ?
#
loop_
_entity_poly.entity_id
_entity_poly.type
_entity_poly.pdbx_seq_one_letter_code
_entity_poly.pdbx_strand_id
1 'polypeptide(L)'
;METDSLRMLRQRRADLSGRLEAVRTTMRGIEKELRQIEAGIAAMTSDPIAASGNDASERSAAYHARLAHPDAQHMTMKQMIVRALAERFANGATANELLVHFRQEWGRLDIARTSLSPQLSRLKEAERIRLEGRVWKLNEADFDALMGDELPLDEIGEAPAKPTDRDEGAATPSHPQLNSQSSTEGGGSA
;
A
#
# COMPACT_ATOMS: atom_id res chain seq x y z
N MET A 1 -46.86 54.74 5.79
CA MET A 1 -45.60 55.27 6.35
C MET A 1 -44.75 54.08 6.73
N GLU A 2 -43.60 53.93 6.08
CA GLU A 2 -42.66 52.85 6.41
C GLU A 2 -41.92 53.25 7.69
N THR A 3 -41.85 52.36 8.68
CA THR A 3 -41.23 52.69 9.97
C THR A 3 -39.71 52.76 9.83
N ASP A 4 -39.06 53.73 10.49
CA ASP A 4 -37.60 53.89 10.46
C ASP A 4 -36.86 52.59 10.83
N SER A 5 -37.44 51.79 11.73
CA SER A 5 -36.96 50.46 12.09
C SER A 5 -36.80 49.52 10.90
N LEU A 6 -37.74 49.55 9.95
CA LEU A 6 -37.71 48.69 8.77
C LEU A 6 -36.60 49.12 7.81
N ARG A 7 -36.37 50.43 7.66
CA ARG A 7 -35.25 50.98 6.89
C ARG A 7 -33.90 50.56 7.50
N MET A 8 -33.75 50.65 8.82
CA MET A 8 -32.53 50.21 9.51
C MET A 8 -32.26 48.71 9.35
N LEU A 9 -33.29 47.86 9.46
CA LEU A 9 -33.14 46.42 9.27
C LEU A 9 -32.74 46.06 7.84
N ARG A 10 -33.33 46.72 6.83
CA ARG A 10 -32.92 46.54 5.42
C ARG A 10 -31.48 46.96 5.18
N GLN A 11 -31.06 48.09 5.76
CA GLN A 11 -29.68 48.55 5.65
C GLN A 11 -28.71 47.57 6.32
N ARG A 12 -29.03 47.08 7.52
CA ARG A 12 -28.21 46.09 8.22
C ARG A 12 -28.13 44.77 7.46
N ARG A 13 -29.23 44.31 6.87
CA ARG A 13 -29.24 43.12 6.00
C ARG A 13 -28.31 43.31 4.80
N ALA A 14 -28.33 44.47 4.15
CA ALA A 14 -27.47 44.77 3.01
C ALA A 14 -25.98 44.77 3.40
N ASP A 15 -25.62 45.41 4.52
CA ASP A 15 -24.25 45.40 5.07
C ASP A 15 -23.77 43.98 5.38
N LEU A 16 -24.58 43.18 6.10
CA LEU A 16 -24.23 41.80 6.42
C LEU A 16 -24.10 40.91 5.17
N SER A 17 -24.98 41.09 4.18
CA SER A 17 -24.89 40.38 2.90
C SER A 17 -23.60 40.74 2.15
N GLY A 18 -23.19 42.01 2.18
CA GLY A 18 -21.93 42.45 1.58
C GLY A 18 -20.71 41.83 2.26
N ARG A 19 -20.69 41.79 3.60
CA ARG A 19 -19.61 41.11 4.36
C ARG A 19 -19.56 39.62 4.08
N LEU A 20 -20.71 38.97 3.96
CA LEU A 20 -20.80 37.54 3.67
C LEU A 20 -20.23 37.21 2.29
N GLU A 21 -20.53 38.01 1.27
CA GLU A 21 -19.94 37.85 -0.07
C GLU A 21 -18.43 38.12 -0.11
N ALA A 22 -17.95 39.10 0.68
CA ALA A 22 -16.52 39.33 0.83
C ALA A 22 -15.81 38.10 1.42
N VAL A 23 -16.36 37.50 2.49
CA VAL A 23 -15.80 36.27 3.10
C VAL A 23 -15.80 35.11 2.11
N ARG A 24 -16.89 34.90 1.36
CA ARG A 24 -16.95 33.85 0.33
C ARG A 24 -15.87 34.02 -0.73
N THR A 25 -15.62 35.26 -1.15
CA THR A 25 -14.55 35.56 -2.11
C THR A 25 -13.18 35.20 -1.54
N THR A 26 -12.91 35.55 -0.28
CA THR A 26 -11.65 35.18 0.39
C THR A 26 -11.48 33.66 0.52
N MET A 27 -12.52 32.92 0.90
CA MET A 27 -12.47 31.45 1.00
C MET A 27 -12.12 30.81 -0.35
N ARG A 28 -12.75 31.25 -1.45
CA ARG A 28 -12.43 30.74 -2.80
C ARG A 28 -10.97 31.01 -3.18
N GLY A 29 -10.41 32.14 -2.75
CA GLY A 29 -8.99 32.46 -2.93
C GLY A 29 -8.09 31.46 -2.21
N ILE A 30 -8.34 31.26 -0.91
CA ILE A 30 -7.58 30.31 -0.07
C ILE A 30 -7.72 28.87 -0.60
N GLU A 31 -8.91 28.44 -1.00
CA GLU A 31 -9.14 27.11 -1.60
C GLU A 31 -8.36 26.90 -2.91
N LYS A 32 -8.11 27.97 -3.67
CA LYS A 32 -7.29 27.92 -4.88
C LYS A 32 -5.81 27.83 -4.52
N GLU A 33 -5.35 28.59 -3.53
CA GLU A 33 -3.97 28.52 -3.02
C GLU A 33 -3.66 27.14 -2.44
N LEU A 34 -4.56 26.57 -1.62
CA LEU A 34 -4.41 25.20 -1.09
C LEU A 34 -4.29 24.18 -2.23
N ARG A 35 -5.15 24.24 -3.25
CA ARG A 35 -5.04 23.34 -4.41
C ARG A 35 -3.71 23.51 -5.16
N GLN A 36 -3.17 24.72 -5.26
CA GLN A 36 -1.86 24.96 -5.87
C GLN A 36 -0.72 24.38 -5.03
N ILE A 37 -0.78 24.51 -3.70
CA ILE A 37 0.20 23.93 -2.77
C ILE A 37 0.14 22.40 -2.85
N GLU A 38 -1.05 21.81 -2.81
CA GLU A 38 -1.24 20.36 -2.93
C GLU A 38 -0.73 19.83 -4.27
N ALA A 39 -0.99 20.55 -5.38
CA ALA A 39 -0.44 20.20 -6.69
C ALA A 39 1.10 20.30 -6.71
N GLY A 40 1.69 21.30 -6.04
CA GLY A 40 3.13 21.44 -5.87
C GLY A 40 3.75 20.30 -5.06
N ILE A 41 3.14 19.94 -3.92
CA ILE A 41 3.53 18.77 -3.12
C ILE A 41 3.44 17.52 -3.97
N ALA A 42 2.31 17.31 -4.65
CA ALA A 42 2.09 16.16 -5.51
C ALA A 42 3.17 16.08 -6.60
N ALA A 43 3.53 17.19 -7.25
CA ALA A 43 4.59 17.23 -8.26
C ALA A 43 5.97 16.89 -7.66
N MET A 44 6.32 17.46 -6.51
CA MET A 44 7.58 17.18 -5.82
C MET A 44 7.67 15.74 -5.29
N THR A 45 6.54 15.15 -4.91
CA THR A 45 6.46 13.74 -4.46
C THR A 45 6.27 12.75 -5.61
N SER A 46 5.83 13.21 -6.78
CA SER A 46 5.58 12.37 -7.96
C SER A 46 6.79 12.28 -8.89
N ASP A 47 7.90 12.94 -8.58
CA ASP A 47 9.15 12.60 -9.22
C ASP A 47 9.49 11.14 -8.90
N PRO A 48 9.75 10.30 -9.91
CA PRO A 48 10.33 8.99 -9.69
C PRO A 48 11.79 9.21 -9.27
N ILE A 49 12.00 9.62 -8.02
CA ILE A 49 13.25 9.33 -7.31
C ILE A 49 13.22 7.83 -6.97
N ALA A 50 13.14 7.02 -8.01
CA ALA A 50 13.78 5.73 -8.02
C ALA A 50 15.29 6.02 -8.10
N ALA A 51 15.98 5.63 -7.04
CA ALA A 51 17.43 5.41 -6.99
C ALA A 51 18.33 6.65 -7.10
N SER A 52 18.86 7.11 -5.95
CA SER A 52 20.32 7.19 -5.71
C SER A 52 20.70 8.11 -4.52
N GLY A 53 19.78 8.95 -4.00
CA GLY A 53 20.13 9.98 -3.00
C GLY A 53 19.86 9.67 -1.52
N ASN A 54 18.82 8.90 -1.18
CA ASN A 54 18.37 8.72 0.21
C ASN A 54 19.04 7.58 0.98
N ASP A 55 19.94 6.86 0.32
CA ASP A 55 20.38 5.55 0.78
C ASP A 55 21.22 5.62 2.07
N ALA A 56 21.94 6.72 2.34
CA ALA A 56 22.72 6.82 3.58
C ALA A 56 21.84 7.04 4.83
N SER A 57 20.88 7.95 4.76
CA SER A 57 19.98 8.25 5.88
C SER A 57 19.02 7.09 6.14
N GLU A 58 18.43 6.51 5.08
CA GLU A 58 17.54 5.36 5.22
C GLU A 58 18.28 4.11 5.72
N ARG A 59 19.52 3.86 5.26
CA ARG A 59 20.33 2.76 5.81
C ARG A 59 20.71 2.99 7.27
N SER A 60 21.00 4.23 7.67
CA SER A 60 21.29 4.56 9.07
C SER A 60 20.05 4.33 9.95
N ALA A 61 18.88 4.81 9.53
CA ALA A 61 17.64 4.59 10.25
C ALA A 61 17.27 3.10 10.33
N ALA A 62 17.35 2.38 9.20
CA ALA A 62 17.13 0.94 9.16
C ALA A 62 18.12 0.17 10.05
N TYR A 63 19.38 0.60 10.13
CA TYR A 63 20.36 -0.01 11.01
C TYR A 63 19.96 0.13 12.49
N HIS A 64 19.58 1.33 12.92
CA HIS A 64 19.10 1.54 14.30
C HIS A 64 17.81 0.77 14.59
N ALA A 65 16.89 0.69 13.63
CA ALA A 65 15.67 -0.09 13.73
C ALA A 65 15.96 -1.60 13.92
N ARG A 66 16.92 -2.16 13.17
CA ARG A 66 17.35 -3.55 13.35
C ARG A 66 17.93 -3.83 14.73
N LEU A 67 18.70 -2.87 15.27
CA LEU A 67 19.26 -2.95 16.61
C LEU A 67 18.18 -2.90 17.70
N ALA A 68 17.12 -2.11 17.49
CA ALA A 68 15.99 -2.02 18.42
C ALA A 68 15.11 -3.27 18.42
N HIS A 69 14.99 -3.95 17.27
CA HIS A 69 14.11 -5.12 17.09
C HIS A 69 14.86 -6.34 16.50
N PRO A 70 15.72 -6.98 17.31
CA PRO A 70 16.48 -8.17 16.86
C PRO A 70 15.58 -9.39 16.61
N ASP A 71 14.45 -9.48 17.31
CA ASP A 71 13.42 -10.50 17.12
C ASP A 71 12.77 -10.41 15.73
N ALA A 72 12.52 -9.20 15.23
CA ALA A 72 11.93 -8.97 13.90
C ALA A 72 12.80 -9.45 12.73
N GLN A 73 14.12 -9.65 12.95
CA GLN A 73 15.00 -10.21 11.91
C GLN A 73 14.76 -11.71 11.67
N HIS A 74 14.29 -12.42 12.70
CA HIS A 74 14.02 -13.85 12.64
C HIS A 74 12.56 -14.16 12.25
N MET A 75 11.71 -13.15 12.21
CA MET A 75 10.31 -13.30 11.84
C MET A 75 10.14 -13.57 10.35
N THR A 76 9.27 -14.53 10.05
CA THR A 76 8.75 -14.77 8.71
C THR A 76 7.90 -13.58 8.26
N MET A 77 7.72 -13.43 6.94
CA MET A 77 6.85 -12.37 6.39
C MET A 77 5.42 -12.43 6.92
N LYS A 78 4.90 -13.64 7.16
CA LYS A 78 3.57 -13.83 7.75
C LYS A 78 3.50 -13.29 9.18
N GLN A 79 4.46 -13.66 10.03
CA GLN A 79 4.54 -13.18 11.41
C GLN A 79 4.67 -11.65 11.47
N MET A 80 5.51 -11.08 10.60
CA MET A 80 5.67 -9.63 10.47
C MET A 80 4.36 -8.92 10.12
N ILE A 81 3.60 -9.41 9.12
CA ILE A 81 2.31 -8.82 8.77
C ILE A 81 1.35 -8.85 9.96
N VAL A 82 1.21 -10.02 10.59
CA VAL A 82 0.25 -10.20 11.68
C VAL A 82 0.63 -9.35 12.89
N ARG A 83 1.90 -9.33 13.27
CA ARG A 83 2.42 -8.51 14.37
C ARG A 83 2.20 -7.02 14.11
N ALA A 84 2.51 -6.54 12.90
CA ALA A 84 2.32 -5.12 12.56
C ALA A 84 0.83 -4.73 12.63
N LEU A 85 -0.06 -5.58 12.13
CA LEU A 85 -1.51 -5.35 12.20
C LEU A 85 -2.01 -5.34 13.65
N ALA A 86 -1.49 -6.23 14.50
CA ALA A 86 -1.86 -6.29 15.92
C ALA A 86 -1.35 -5.09 16.73
N GLU A 87 -0.07 -4.73 16.59
CA GLU A 87 0.59 -3.74 17.46
C GLU A 87 0.38 -2.31 16.98
N ARG A 88 0.46 -2.07 15.67
CA ARG A 88 0.53 -0.71 15.11
C ARG A 88 -0.73 -0.30 14.37
N PHE A 89 -1.39 -1.23 13.71
CA PHE A 89 -2.48 -0.95 12.79
C PHE A 89 -3.80 -1.58 13.24
N ALA A 90 -4.29 -1.18 14.41
CA ALA A 90 -5.58 -1.65 14.95
C ALA A 90 -6.77 -1.43 14.00
N ASN A 91 -6.73 -0.37 13.18
CA ASN A 91 -7.73 -0.08 12.15
C ASN A 91 -7.39 -0.69 10.78
N GLY A 92 -6.37 -1.52 10.71
CA GLY A 92 -5.80 -2.10 9.50
C GLY A 92 -4.81 -1.20 8.77
N ALA A 93 -4.16 -1.77 7.76
CA ALA A 93 -3.17 -1.12 6.92
C ALA A 93 -3.27 -1.52 5.45
N THR A 94 -2.90 -0.63 4.56
CA THR A 94 -2.64 -0.95 3.16
C THR A 94 -1.30 -1.71 3.02
N ALA A 95 -1.12 -2.41 1.91
CA ALA A 95 0.13 -3.13 1.63
C ALA A 95 1.36 -2.21 1.60
N ASN A 96 1.19 -0.95 1.17
CA ASN A 96 2.30 0.02 1.15
C ASN A 96 2.66 0.49 2.56
N GLU A 97 1.67 0.73 3.42
CA GLU A 97 1.90 1.13 4.82
C GLU A 97 2.64 0.03 5.58
N LEU A 98 2.28 -1.24 5.37
CA LEU A 98 3.01 -2.38 5.94
C LEU A 98 4.48 -2.40 5.50
N LEU A 99 4.76 -2.20 4.20
CA LEU A 99 6.15 -2.15 3.71
C LEU A 99 6.93 -1.00 4.34
N VAL A 100 6.34 0.19 4.41
CA VAL A 100 6.98 1.36 5.02
C VAL A 100 7.29 1.06 6.49
N HIS A 101 6.33 0.48 7.22
CA HIS A 101 6.51 0.07 8.60
C HIS A 101 7.65 -0.95 8.77
N PHE A 102 7.70 -2.01 7.96
CA PHE A 102 8.77 -3.01 8.04
C PHE A 102 10.16 -2.39 7.82
N ARG A 103 10.26 -1.39 6.95
CA ARG A 103 11.53 -0.69 6.69
C ARG A 103 11.91 0.26 7.82
N GLN A 104 10.96 1.05 8.31
CA GLN A 104 11.22 2.10 9.29
C GLN A 104 11.38 1.55 10.70
N GLU A 105 10.50 0.64 11.12
CA GLU A 105 10.47 0.13 12.49
C GLU A 105 11.33 -1.11 12.67
N TRP A 106 11.43 -1.98 11.65
CA TRP A 106 12.18 -3.24 11.76
C TRP A 106 13.42 -3.30 10.87
N GLY A 107 13.70 -2.27 10.07
CA GLY A 107 14.84 -2.22 9.17
C GLY A 107 14.85 -3.32 8.09
N ARG A 108 13.70 -3.92 7.78
CA ARG A 108 13.54 -4.98 6.77
C ARG A 108 13.41 -4.40 5.37
N LEU A 109 14.54 -4.00 4.82
CA LEU A 109 14.67 -3.47 3.45
C LEU A 109 14.60 -4.54 2.35
N ASP A 110 14.74 -5.82 2.72
CA ASP A 110 14.76 -6.98 1.83
C ASP A 110 13.36 -7.37 1.29
N ILE A 111 12.30 -6.79 1.84
CA ILE A 111 10.92 -7.17 1.49
C ILE A 111 10.44 -6.40 0.26
N ALA A 112 10.30 -7.11 -0.86
CA ALA A 112 9.71 -6.59 -2.08
C ALA A 112 8.17 -6.61 -2.03
N ARG A 113 7.53 -5.59 -2.63
CA ARG A 113 6.06 -5.51 -2.75
C ARG A 113 5.47 -6.70 -3.49
N THR A 114 6.18 -7.21 -4.50
CA THR A 114 5.79 -8.39 -5.28
C THR A 114 5.69 -9.65 -4.43
N SER A 115 6.48 -9.77 -3.35
CA SER A 115 6.43 -10.88 -2.40
C SER A 115 5.33 -10.71 -1.35
N LEU A 116 4.93 -9.47 -1.05
CA LEU A 116 3.95 -9.17 0.00
C LEU A 116 2.52 -9.55 -0.42
N SER A 117 2.10 -9.23 -1.64
CA SER A 117 0.73 -9.48 -2.11
C SER A 117 0.34 -10.98 -2.05
N PRO A 118 1.18 -11.93 -2.53
CA PRO A 118 0.87 -13.35 -2.38
C PRO A 118 0.75 -13.81 -0.93
N GLN A 119 1.54 -13.25 -0.01
CA GLN A 119 1.47 -13.61 1.41
C GLN A 119 0.21 -13.08 2.08
N LEU A 120 -0.22 -11.86 1.73
CA LEU A 120 -1.49 -11.30 2.19
C LEU A 120 -2.67 -12.15 1.70
N SER A 121 -2.67 -12.59 0.44
CA SER A 121 -3.69 -13.51 -0.08
C SER A 121 -3.73 -14.82 0.70
N ARG A 122 -2.58 -15.44 0.97
CA ARG A 122 -2.51 -16.68 1.77
C ARG A 122 -3.00 -16.49 3.20
N LEU A 123 -2.67 -15.38 3.85
CA LEU A 123 -3.17 -15.07 5.20
C LEU A 123 -4.68 -14.84 5.20
N LYS A 124 -5.22 -14.26 4.13
CA LYS A 124 -6.66 -14.09 3.94
C LYS A 124 -7.36 -15.44 3.73
N GLU A 125 -6.80 -16.30 2.89
CA GLU A 125 -7.32 -17.66 2.65
C GLU A 125 -7.31 -18.50 3.93
N ALA A 126 -6.30 -18.31 4.78
CA ALA A 126 -6.22 -18.92 6.11
C ALA A 126 -7.11 -18.24 7.17
N GLU A 127 -7.99 -17.32 6.76
CA GLU A 127 -8.89 -16.55 7.63
C GLU A 127 -8.20 -15.80 8.77
N ARG A 128 -6.92 -15.45 8.62
CA ARG A 128 -6.16 -14.71 9.64
C ARG A 128 -6.32 -13.20 9.55
N ILE A 129 -6.47 -12.73 8.32
CA ILE A 129 -6.71 -11.33 8.01
C ILE A 129 -7.89 -11.21 7.04
N ARG A 130 -8.52 -10.04 7.02
CA ARG A 130 -9.58 -9.71 6.05
C ARG A 130 -9.25 -8.43 5.29
N LEU A 131 -9.76 -8.32 4.07
CA LEU A 131 -9.61 -7.13 3.23
C LEU A 131 -10.91 -6.32 3.24
N GLU A 132 -10.86 -5.11 3.78
CA GLU A 132 -11.96 -4.15 3.75
C GLU A 132 -11.59 -3.00 2.80
N GLY A 133 -12.12 -3.05 1.57
CA GLY A 133 -11.78 -2.11 0.51
C GLY A 133 -10.31 -2.26 0.07
N ARG A 134 -9.43 -1.41 0.60
CA ARG A 134 -7.97 -1.42 0.32
C ARG A 134 -7.12 -1.69 1.57
N VAL A 135 -7.77 -1.89 2.71
CA VAL A 135 -7.13 -1.98 4.02
C VAL A 135 -7.23 -3.42 4.52
N TRP A 136 -6.10 -3.99 4.90
CA TRP A 136 -6.00 -5.30 5.52
C TRP A 136 -6.16 -5.15 7.02
N LYS A 137 -7.07 -5.92 7.62
CA LYS A 137 -7.34 -5.94 9.05
C LYS A 137 -7.09 -7.34 9.61
N LEU A 138 -6.63 -7.41 10.84
CA LEU A 138 -6.53 -8.66 11.58
C LEU A 138 -7.94 -9.15 11.95
N ASN A 139 -8.17 -10.45 11.90
CA ASN A 139 -9.40 -11.04 12.44
C ASN A 139 -9.29 -11.19 13.96
N GLU A 140 -10.38 -10.90 14.69
CA GLU A 140 -10.41 -10.89 16.16
C GLU A 140 -9.99 -12.24 16.78
N ALA A 141 -10.41 -13.36 16.18
CA ALA A 141 -10.06 -14.71 16.65
C ALA A 141 -8.54 -14.99 16.68
N ASP A 142 -7.78 -14.33 15.82
CA ASP A 142 -6.33 -14.52 15.72
C ASP A 142 -5.53 -13.56 16.59
N PHE A 143 -6.13 -12.46 17.03
CA PHE A 143 -5.51 -11.54 17.97
C PHE A 143 -5.27 -12.23 19.32
N ASP A 144 -6.27 -12.99 19.79
CA ASP A 144 -6.21 -13.74 21.04
C ASP A 144 -5.18 -14.88 20.99
N ALA A 145 -5.07 -15.57 19.83
CA ALA A 145 -4.10 -16.63 19.62
C ALA A 145 -2.64 -16.13 19.59
N LEU A 146 -2.40 -14.87 19.22
CA LEU A 146 -1.05 -14.27 19.26
C LEU A 146 -0.66 -13.75 20.64
N MET A 147 -1.62 -13.28 21.41
CA MET A 147 -1.38 -12.70 22.74
C MET A 147 -1.43 -13.76 23.85
N GLY A 148 -2.00 -14.93 23.57
CA GLY A 148 -2.00 -16.09 24.47
C GLY A 148 -0.83 -17.04 24.22
N ASP A 149 0.35 -16.69 24.74
CA ASP A 149 1.57 -17.45 25.12
C ASP A 149 2.00 -18.80 24.46
N GLU A 150 1.28 -19.41 23.52
CA GLU A 150 1.70 -20.65 22.86
C GLU A 150 1.25 -20.69 21.39
N LEU A 151 2.02 -20.05 20.51
CA LEU A 151 2.04 -20.49 19.11
C LEU A 151 3.05 -21.62 19.00
N PRO A 152 2.64 -22.87 18.68
CA PRO A 152 3.59 -23.91 18.32
C PRO A 152 4.31 -23.46 17.06
N LEU A 153 5.57 -23.04 17.23
CA LEU A 153 6.45 -22.61 16.14
C LEU A 153 6.72 -23.74 15.12
N ASP A 154 6.32 -24.97 15.45
CA ASP A 154 6.65 -26.17 14.71
C ASP A 154 5.64 -26.52 13.59
N GLU A 155 4.45 -25.90 13.54
CA GLU A 155 3.38 -26.35 12.62
C GLU A 155 3.25 -25.57 11.30
N ILE A 156 4.09 -24.56 11.04
CA ILE A 156 4.00 -23.75 9.80
C ILE A 156 4.98 -24.21 8.70
N GLY A 157 5.57 -25.39 8.88
CA GLY A 157 6.74 -25.86 8.14
C GLY A 157 6.61 -27.25 7.52
N GLU A 158 5.47 -27.64 6.97
CA GLU A 158 5.46 -28.77 6.02
C GLU A 158 4.92 -28.31 4.68
N ALA A 159 5.86 -28.09 3.74
CA ALA A 159 5.55 -27.93 2.34
C ALA A 159 4.68 -29.13 1.89
N PRO A 160 3.61 -28.94 1.11
CA PRO A 160 2.90 -30.08 0.55
C PRO A 160 3.91 -30.94 -0.19
N ALA A 161 4.02 -32.20 0.24
CA ALA A 161 4.90 -33.19 -0.33
C ALA A 161 4.82 -33.12 -1.85
N LYS A 162 5.98 -33.02 -2.50
CA LYS A 162 6.09 -33.20 -3.95
C LYS A 162 5.28 -34.46 -4.32
N PRO A 163 4.36 -34.41 -5.29
CA PRO A 163 3.73 -35.60 -5.80
C PRO A 163 4.84 -36.53 -6.28
N THR A 164 5.03 -37.62 -5.53
CA THR A 164 5.89 -38.74 -5.85
C THR A 164 5.49 -39.32 -7.20
N ASP A 165 6.52 -39.67 -7.96
CA ASP A 165 6.51 -40.32 -9.26
C ASP A 165 5.29 -41.22 -9.48
N ARG A 166 4.45 -40.82 -10.44
CA ARG A 166 3.58 -41.75 -11.15
C ARG A 166 4.27 -42.11 -12.45
N ASP A 167 5.11 -43.12 -12.35
CA ASP A 167 5.60 -43.93 -13.46
C ASP A 167 4.42 -44.73 -14.01
N GLU A 168 3.93 -44.36 -15.20
CA GLU A 168 3.21 -45.25 -16.12
C GLU A 168 3.55 -44.79 -17.54
N GLY A 169 4.52 -45.48 -18.15
CA GLY A 169 4.90 -45.27 -19.54
C GLY A 169 3.85 -45.74 -20.54
N ALA A 170 3.90 -45.17 -21.76
CA ALA A 170 3.94 -45.92 -23.03
C ALA A 170 3.79 -44.98 -24.24
N ALA A 171 4.62 -45.25 -25.25
CA ALA A 171 4.43 -45.03 -26.70
C ALA A 171 4.61 -43.62 -27.31
N THR A 172 5.79 -43.45 -27.92
CA THR A 172 6.13 -42.69 -29.15
C THR A 172 5.21 -43.04 -30.37
N PRO A 173 5.33 -42.45 -31.60
CA PRO A 173 6.05 -41.27 -32.12
C PRO A 173 5.25 -40.42 -33.17
N SER A 174 5.94 -39.48 -33.87
CA SER A 174 5.59 -38.88 -35.20
C SER A 174 4.75 -37.57 -35.16
N HIS A 175 4.96 -36.50 -35.93
CA HIS A 175 5.85 -36.15 -37.05
C HIS A 175 5.79 -34.58 -37.23
N PRO A 176 6.33 -33.93 -38.29
CA PRO A 176 7.04 -32.64 -38.22
C PRO A 176 6.26 -31.45 -38.80
N GLN A 177 6.74 -30.21 -38.63
CA GLN A 177 6.80 -29.25 -39.74
C GLN A 177 7.70 -28.06 -39.44
N LEU A 178 8.84 -28.04 -40.15
CA LEU A 178 9.56 -26.83 -40.53
C LEU A 178 8.64 -26.00 -41.42
N ASN A 179 8.34 -24.76 -41.02
CA ASN A 179 7.86 -23.75 -41.96
C ASN A 179 8.90 -22.65 -42.10
N SER A 180 9.81 -22.87 -43.04
CA SER A 180 10.67 -21.86 -43.64
C SER A 180 9.98 -21.39 -44.91
N GLN A 181 9.66 -20.09 -44.99
CA GLN A 181 9.39 -19.26 -46.19
C GLN A 181 8.54 -18.06 -45.74
N SER A 182 8.69 -16.82 -46.19
CA SER A 182 9.65 -16.08 -47.02
C SER A 182 9.04 -14.68 -47.19
N SER A 183 9.86 -13.71 -47.60
CA SER A 183 9.46 -12.43 -48.21
C SER A 183 8.98 -11.35 -47.22
N THR A 184 9.47 -10.11 -47.27
CA THR A 184 9.62 -9.29 -48.48
C THR A 184 10.76 -8.27 -48.37
N GLU A 185 11.64 -8.30 -49.39
CA GLU A 185 12.32 -7.14 -49.99
C GLU A 185 11.28 -6.03 -50.24
N GLY A 186 11.56 -4.74 -50.05
CA GLY A 186 12.57 -3.97 -50.77
C GLY A 186 11.86 -3.03 -51.76
N GLY A 187 12.15 -1.73 -51.67
CA GLY A 187 11.68 -0.68 -52.58
C GLY A 187 10.75 0.32 -51.87
N GLY A 188 11.02 1.61 -51.84
CA GLY A 188 11.85 2.41 -52.73
C GLY A 188 11.06 3.67 -53.07
N SER A 189 11.57 4.79 -52.56
CA SER A 189 11.32 6.20 -52.85
C SER A 189 10.20 6.63 -53.81
N ALA A 190 9.42 7.62 -53.35
CA ALA A 190 9.21 8.88 -54.06
C ALA A 190 9.07 10.01 -53.03
#